data_AF-A0A3Q9XWM2-F1
#
_entry.id   AF-A0A3Q9XWM2-F1
#
_cell.length_a   1.000
_cell.length_b   1.000
_cell.length_c   1.000
_cell.angle_alpha   90.00
_cell.angle_beta   90.00
_cell.angle_gamma   90.00
#
_symmetry.space_group_name_H-M   'P 1'
#
loop_
_entity.id
_entity.type
_entity.pdbx_description
1 polymer ?
#
loop_
_entity_poly.entity_id
_entity_poly.type
_entity_poly.pdbx_seq_one_letter_code
_entity_poly.pdbx_strand_id
1 'polypeptide(L)'
;MGCFFFNFNPFNCIDLHPWRLITEAPPSIKTIPEELIVHIFSFLSPQELVNAQQVCKHWKRIGDEETLWKRHHQQHFKDEPLHISFCPKKARTFRNSYLFYSLYESIRREVKLEDAALRAHPDYKGRDFSEMLVLMN
;
A
#
# COMPACT_ATOMS: atom_id res chain seq x y z
N MET A 1 65.54 -0.38 -40.76
CA MET A 1 65.60 -1.54 -39.84
C MET A 1 64.49 -1.29 -38.82
N GLY A 2 63.31 -1.89 -38.99
CA GLY A 2 62.95 -3.17 -38.34
C GLY A 2 62.76 -2.93 -36.84
N CYS A 3 61.58 -3.03 -36.23
CA CYS A 3 60.68 -4.18 -36.30
C CYS A 3 59.21 -3.77 -36.11
N PHE A 4 58.36 -4.31 -37.00
CA PHE A 4 56.96 -4.54 -36.75
C PHE A 4 56.82 -5.64 -35.69
N PHE A 5 56.15 -5.34 -34.58
CA PHE A 5 55.50 -6.38 -33.79
C PHE A 5 54.01 -6.07 -33.79
N PHE A 6 53.32 -6.64 -34.79
CA PHE A 6 51.88 -6.85 -34.71
C PHE A 6 51.64 -7.85 -33.58
N ASN A 7 51.26 -7.37 -32.42
CA ASN A 7 50.65 -8.22 -31.41
C ASN A 7 49.18 -8.43 -31.81
N PHE A 8 48.95 -9.38 -32.73
CA PHE A 8 47.63 -9.94 -32.97
C PHE A 8 47.23 -10.72 -31.72
N ASN A 9 46.51 -10.08 -30.81
CA ASN A 9 45.69 -10.79 -29.84
C ASN A 9 44.37 -11.16 -30.54
N PRO A 10 44.12 -12.45 -30.88
CA PRO A 10 42.96 -12.86 -31.68
C PRO A 10 41.63 -12.76 -30.92
N PHE A 11 41.64 -12.29 -29.67
CA PHE A 11 40.43 -12.09 -28.86
C PHE A 11 39.94 -10.64 -28.82
N ASN A 12 40.59 -9.71 -29.51
CA ASN A 12 40.26 -8.27 -29.39
C ASN A 12 39.31 -7.72 -30.47
N CYS A 13 38.53 -8.57 -31.13
CA CYS A 13 37.50 -8.16 -32.12
C CYS A 13 36.09 -8.61 -31.75
N ILE A 14 35.76 -8.72 -30.46
CA ILE A 14 34.37 -8.53 -30.06
C ILE A 14 34.21 -7.05 -29.80
N ASP A 15 33.74 -6.35 -30.81
CA ASP A 15 33.21 -5.02 -30.65
C ASP A 15 32.00 -5.14 -29.70
N LEU A 16 32.25 -4.99 -28.38
CA LEU A 16 31.23 -4.99 -27.32
C LEU A 16 30.35 -3.73 -27.37
N HIS A 17 30.20 -3.15 -28.55
CA HIS A 17 29.40 -1.98 -28.83
C HIS A 17 27.89 -2.21 -29.08
N PRO A 18 27.23 -3.36 -28.75
CA PRO A 18 25.77 -3.35 -28.66
C PRO A 18 25.26 -2.71 -27.37
N TRP A 19 26.03 -2.75 -26.27
CA TRP A 19 25.56 -2.33 -24.94
C TRP A 19 25.86 -0.88 -24.60
N ARG A 20 26.62 -0.17 -25.45
CA ARG A 20 26.98 1.24 -25.23
C ARG A 20 25.89 2.25 -25.59
N LEU A 21 24.66 1.78 -25.81
CA LEU A 21 23.44 2.60 -25.78
C LEU A 21 22.77 2.63 -24.40
N ILE A 22 23.31 1.93 -23.39
CA ILE A 22 22.89 2.06 -21.98
C ILE A 22 23.75 3.13 -21.28
N THR A 23 24.01 4.26 -21.95
CA THR A 23 24.71 5.43 -21.38
C THR A 23 23.77 6.62 -21.19
N GLU A 24 22.48 6.38 -21.05
CA GLU A 24 21.62 7.30 -20.34
C GLU A 24 21.67 6.91 -18.86
N ALA A 25 21.69 7.91 -17.97
CA ALA A 25 21.83 7.73 -16.52
C ALA A 25 21.04 6.51 -15.98
N PRO A 26 21.51 5.83 -14.91
CA PRO A 26 20.84 4.63 -14.39
C PRO A 26 19.34 4.89 -14.27
N PRO A 27 18.49 4.00 -14.82
CA PRO A 27 17.06 4.25 -14.94
C PRO A 27 16.51 4.64 -13.57
N SER A 28 16.12 5.90 -13.45
CA SER A 28 15.57 6.42 -12.21
C SER A 28 14.10 6.04 -12.17
N ILE A 29 13.53 5.79 -10.99
CA ILE A 29 12.08 5.62 -10.88
C ILE A 29 11.32 6.82 -11.46
N LYS A 30 11.96 8.00 -11.54
CA LYS A 30 11.42 9.22 -12.15
C LYS A 30 11.27 9.14 -13.68
N THR A 31 11.96 8.21 -14.35
CA THR A 31 11.88 8.02 -15.80
C THR A 31 10.85 6.96 -16.18
N ILE A 32 10.23 6.28 -15.20
CA ILE A 32 9.16 5.31 -15.44
C ILE A 32 7.84 6.06 -15.67
N PRO A 33 7.09 5.76 -16.74
CA PRO A 33 5.73 6.27 -16.94
C PRO A 33 4.82 6.01 -15.74
N GLU A 34 3.98 6.98 -15.38
CA GLU A 34 3.12 6.89 -14.19
C GLU A 34 2.16 5.70 -14.28
N GLU A 35 1.70 5.35 -15.47
CA GLU A 35 0.80 4.22 -15.73
C GLU A 35 1.44 2.88 -15.34
N LEU A 36 2.75 2.74 -15.56
CA LEU A 36 3.48 1.54 -15.15
C LEU A 36 3.66 1.49 -13.64
N ILE A 37 3.86 2.64 -12.98
CA ILE A 37 3.94 2.69 -11.51
C ILE A 37 2.57 2.34 -10.91
N VAL A 38 1.46 2.86 -11.46
CA VAL A 38 0.11 2.45 -11.07
C VAL A 38 -0.08 0.95 -11.26
N HIS A 39 0.37 0.40 -12.40
CA HIS A 39 0.27 -1.04 -12.65
C HIS A 39 1.06 -1.86 -11.62
N ILE A 40 2.29 -1.46 -11.28
CA ILE A 40 3.11 -2.07 -10.23
C ILE A 40 2.40 -1.99 -8.88
N PHE A 41 1.89 -0.81 -8.51
CA PHE A 41 1.17 -0.59 -7.26
C PHE A 41 -0.11 -1.43 -7.18
N SER A 42 -0.70 -1.79 -8.31
CA SER A 42 -1.90 -2.62 -8.35
C SER A 42 -1.69 -4.06 -7.88
N PHE A 43 -0.43 -4.52 -7.78
CA PHE A 43 -0.07 -5.81 -7.20
C PHE A 43 0.21 -5.75 -5.69
N LEU A 44 0.33 -4.55 -5.11
CA LEU A 44 0.62 -4.39 -3.69
C LEU A 44 -0.63 -4.63 -2.84
N SER A 45 -0.44 -5.18 -1.65
CA SER A 45 -1.47 -5.14 -0.62
C SER A 45 -1.72 -3.69 -0.14
N PRO A 46 -2.87 -3.40 0.49
CA PRO A 46 -3.16 -2.06 1.01
C PRO A 46 -2.11 -1.54 1.99
N GLN A 47 -1.52 -2.42 2.82
CA GLN A 47 -0.46 -2.04 3.76
C GLN A 47 0.84 -1.68 3.03
N GLU A 48 1.23 -2.50 2.05
CA GLU A 48 2.41 -2.23 1.20
C GLU A 48 2.23 -0.96 0.37
N LEU A 49 1.02 -0.69 -0.13
CA LEU A 49 0.70 0.52 -0.87
C LEU A 49 0.85 1.77 0.00
N VAL A 50 0.36 1.75 1.24
CA VAL A 50 0.56 2.86 2.20
C VAL A 50 2.04 3.03 2.54
N ASN A 51 2.81 1.95 2.63
CA ASN A 51 4.26 2.04 2.83
C ASN A 51 4.97 2.64 1.60
N ALA A 52 4.58 2.24 0.39
CA ALA A 52 5.10 2.80 -0.85
C ALA A 52 4.83 4.32 -0.95
N GLN A 53 3.64 4.78 -0.54
CA GLN A 53 3.31 6.21 -0.51
C GLN A 53 4.24 7.05 0.38
N GLN A 54 4.93 6.45 1.35
CA GLN A 54 5.85 7.15 2.25
C GLN A 54 7.24 7.38 1.65
N VAL A 55 7.55 6.76 0.51
CA VAL A 55 8.87 6.88 -0.14
C VAL A 55 9.14 8.29 -0.64
N CYS A 56 8.19 8.90 -1.38
CA CYS A 56 8.31 10.28 -1.84
C CYS A 56 6.95 10.89 -2.21
N LYS A 57 6.91 12.22 -2.42
CA LYS A 57 5.68 12.95 -2.80
C LYS A 57 5.06 12.44 -4.11
N HIS A 58 5.88 12.01 -5.07
CA HIS A 58 5.40 11.49 -6.35
C HIS A 58 4.69 10.14 -6.17
N TRP A 59 5.30 9.23 -5.39
CA TRP A 59 4.69 7.93 -5.04
C TRP A 59 3.44 8.09 -4.20
N LYS A 60 3.41 9.08 -3.31
CA LYS A 60 2.20 9.44 -2.57
C LYS A 60 1.06 9.79 -3.52
N ARG A 61 1.31 10.69 -4.48
CA ARG A 61 0.29 11.12 -5.46
C ARG A 61 -0.23 9.93 -6.29
N ILE A 62 0.67 9.10 -6.81
CA ILE A 62 0.29 7.92 -7.62
C ILE A 62 -0.44 6.88 -6.76
N GLY A 63 0.04 6.64 -5.55
CA GLY A 63 -0.60 5.69 -4.64
C GLY A 63 -1.97 6.15 -4.15
N ASP A 64 -2.28 7.45 -4.20
CA ASP A 64 -3.59 8.00 -3.88
C ASP A 64 -4.59 7.87 -5.03
N GLU A 65 -4.20 7.31 -6.19
CA GLU A 65 -5.07 7.08 -7.33
C GLU A 65 -6.29 6.23 -6.97
N GLU A 66 -7.46 6.75 -7.33
CA GLU A 66 -8.74 6.20 -6.91
C GLU A 66 -9.02 4.81 -7.52
N THR A 67 -8.42 4.53 -8.67
CA THR A 67 -8.52 3.23 -9.36
C THR A 67 -7.91 2.09 -8.54
N LEU A 68 -6.79 2.35 -7.84
CA LEU A 68 -6.12 1.37 -6.96
C LEU A 68 -7.00 1.05 -5.76
N TRP A 69 -7.46 2.10 -5.06
CA TRP A 69 -8.26 1.94 -3.86
C TRP A 69 -9.65 1.40 -4.13
N LYS A 70 -10.25 1.69 -5.29
CA LYS A 70 -11.52 1.09 -5.72
C LYS A 70 -11.42 -0.43 -5.77
N ARG A 71 -10.36 -0.98 -6.34
CA ARG A 71 -10.14 -2.43 -6.38
C ARG A 71 -10.07 -3.01 -4.97
N HIS A 72 -9.23 -2.45 -4.10
CA HIS A 72 -9.10 -2.93 -2.72
C HIS A 72 -10.41 -2.82 -1.94
N HIS A 73 -11.14 -1.71 -2.09
CA HIS A 73 -12.45 -1.54 -1.47
C HIS A 73 -13.45 -2.59 -1.96
N GLN A 74 -13.50 -2.85 -3.26
CA GLN A 74 -14.38 -3.87 -3.83
C GLN A 74 -14.00 -5.29 -3.39
N GLN A 75 -12.72 -5.57 -3.15
CA GLN A 75 -12.25 -6.87 -2.70
C GLN A 75 -12.58 -7.14 -1.22
N HIS A 76 -12.48 -6.13 -0.35
CA HIS A 76 -12.63 -6.31 1.11
C HIS A 76 -13.99 -5.85 1.66
N PHE A 77 -14.64 -4.88 1.00
CA PHE A 77 -15.80 -4.15 1.50
C PHE A 77 -16.83 -3.93 0.38
N LYS A 78 -17.11 -4.98 -0.40
CA LYS A 78 -17.99 -4.92 -1.59
C LYS A 78 -19.39 -4.39 -1.27
N ASP A 79 -19.93 -4.78 -0.13
CA ASP A 79 -21.31 -4.49 0.29
C ASP A 79 -21.41 -3.19 1.11
N GLU A 80 -20.27 -2.58 1.43
CA GLU A 80 -20.22 -1.34 2.19
C GLU A 80 -20.32 -0.13 1.26
N PRO A 81 -21.11 0.89 1.62
CA PRO A 81 -21.14 2.14 0.87
C PRO A 81 -19.81 2.90 1.01
N LEU A 82 -19.57 3.88 0.14
CA LEU A 82 -18.47 4.81 0.35
C LEU A 82 -18.69 5.59 1.66
N HIS A 83 -17.68 5.60 2.53
CA HIS A 83 -17.74 6.27 3.81
C HIS A 83 -17.90 7.78 3.61
N ILE A 84 -18.93 8.33 4.23
CA ILE A 84 -19.19 9.77 4.26
C ILE A 84 -18.66 10.30 5.58
N SER A 85 -17.52 10.98 5.52
CA SER A 85 -17.01 11.65 6.71
C SER A 85 -17.92 12.82 7.08
N PHE A 86 -18.18 12.98 8.38
CA PHE A 86 -18.95 14.14 8.89
C PHE A 86 -18.22 15.47 8.69
N CYS A 87 -16.93 15.43 8.35
CA CYS A 87 -16.15 16.61 7.98
C CYS A 87 -16.37 16.95 6.50
N PRO A 88 -17.07 18.04 6.13
CA PRO A 88 -17.37 18.37 4.74
C PRO A 88 -16.12 18.67 3.89
N LYS A 89 -14.98 18.94 4.54
CA LYS A 89 -13.69 19.22 3.87
C LYS A 89 -12.99 17.97 3.35
N LYS A 90 -13.41 16.76 3.73
CA LYS A 90 -12.78 15.52 3.25
C LYS A 90 -13.52 14.99 2.04
N ALA A 91 -12.79 14.82 0.94
CA ALA A 91 -13.32 14.23 -0.28
C ALA A 91 -13.78 12.78 -0.02
N ARG A 92 -14.91 12.41 -0.64
CA ARG A 92 -15.38 11.03 -0.70
C ARG A 92 -14.47 10.27 -1.67
N THR A 93 -13.68 9.36 -1.12
CA THR A 93 -12.77 8.51 -1.90
C THR A 93 -12.83 7.07 -1.42
N PHE A 94 -12.56 6.12 -2.32
CA PHE A 94 -12.39 4.71 -2.00
C PHE A 94 -11.25 4.52 -1.01
N ARG A 95 -10.19 5.33 -1.11
CA ARG A 95 -9.08 5.31 -0.13
C ARG A 95 -9.57 5.61 1.28
N ASN A 96 -10.27 6.72 1.48
CA ASN A 96 -10.75 7.12 2.80
C ASN A 96 -11.75 6.12 3.35
N SER A 97 -12.60 5.57 2.48
CA SER A 97 -13.57 4.54 2.85
C SER A 97 -12.88 3.26 3.28
N TYR A 98 -11.91 2.79 2.50
CA TYR A 98 -11.12 1.60 2.82
C TYR A 98 -10.42 1.75 4.17
N LEU A 99 -9.73 2.86 4.40
CA LEU A 99 -9.03 3.12 5.66
C LEU A 99 -9.99 3.19 6.85
N PHE A 100 -11.17 3.80 6.66
CA PHE A 100 -12.20 3.86 7.69
C PHE A 100 -12.69 2.45 8.08
N TYR A 101 -13.10 1.65 7.10
CA TYR A 101 -13.63 0.31 7.37
C TYR A 101 -12.57 -0.64 7.91
N SER A 102 -11.33 -0.54 7.41
CA SER A 102 -10.21 -1.30 7.93
C SER A 102 -9.94 -0.99 9.41
N LEU A 103 -9.97 0.28 9.80
CA LEU A 103 -9.80 0.69 11.20
C LEU A 103 -10.98 0.24 12.06
N TYR A 104 -12.20 0.45 11.57
CA TYR A 104 -13.42 0.04 12.26
C TYR A 104 -13.42 -1.46 12.57
N GLU A 105 -13.08 -2.30 11.59
CA GLU A 105 -12.99 -3.74 11.78
C GLU A 105 -11.87 -4.14 12.75
N SER A 106 -10.73 -3.43 12.76
CA SER A 106 -9.66 -3.67 13.75
C SER A 106 -10.14 -3.38 15.17
N ILE A 107 -10.71 -2.20 15.40
CA ILE A 107 -11.24 -1.78 16.71
C ILE A 107 -12.34 -2.75 17.16
N ARG A 108 -13.24 -3.12 16.25
CA ARG A 108 -14.34 -4.06 16.53
C ARG A 108 -13.81 -5.42 16.97
N ARG A 109 -12.70 -5.90 16.40
CA ARG A 109 -12.06 -7.16 16.80
C ARG A 109 -11.42 -7.05 18.17
N GLU A 110 -10.69 -5.97 18.43
CA GLU A 110 -10.09 -5.71 19.75
C GLU A 110 -11.15 -5.69 20.85
N VAL A 111 -12.23 -4.92 20.69
CA VAL A 111 -13.33 -4.85 21.66
C VAL A 111 -13.97 -6.22 21.89
N LYS A 112 -14.15 -7.03 20.85
CA LYS A 112 -14.67 -8.41 21.00
C LYS A 112 -13.72 -9.30 21.80
N LEU A 113 -12.41 -9.16 21.60
CA LEU A 113 -11.42 -9.92 22.36
C LEU A 113 -11.37 -9.49 23.82
N GLU A 114 -11.45 -8.19 24.09
CA GLU A 114 -11.52 -7.65 25.45
C GLU A 114 -12.77 -8.13 26.18
N ASP A 115 -13.94 -8.05 25.54
CA ASP A 115 -15.20 -8.53 26.09
C ASP A 115 -15.20 -10.05 26.32
N ALA A 116 -14.60 -10.83 25.41
CA ALA A 116 -14.41 -12.26 25.60
C ALA A 116 -13.45 -12.57 26.78
N ALA A 117 -12.36 -11.81 26.91
CA ALA A 117 -11.42 -11.95 28.01
C ALA A 117 -12.06 -11.60 29.36
N LEU A 118 -12.87 -10.54 29.41
CA LEU A 118 -13.66 -10.17 30.59
C LEU A 118 -14.63 -11.28 31.00
N ARG A 119 -15.38 -11.85 30.05
CA ARG A 119 -16.32 -12.96 30.33
C ARG A 119 -15.63 -14.24 30.78
N ALA A 120 -14.42 -14.49 30.31
CA ALA A 120 -13.63 -15.65 30.71
C ALA A 120 -12.98 -15.50 32.10
N HIS A 121 -13.03 -14.30 32.69
CA HIS A 121 -12.47 -14.05 34.01
C HIS A 121 -13.27 -14.79 35.09
N PRO A 122 -12.63 -15.51 36.04
CA PRO A 122 -13.32 -16.32 37.04
C PRO A 122 -14.26 -15.51 37.95
N ASP A 123 -13.94 -14.23 38.17
CA ASP A 123 -14.74 -13.32 38.99
C ASP A 123 -15.86 -12.59 38.22
N TYR A 124 -16.01 -12.85 36.91
CA TYR A 124 -17.05 -12.20 36.10
C TYR A 124 -18.43 -12.77 36.46
N LYS A 125 -19.26 -11.96 37.12
CA LYS A 125 -20.61 -12.37 37.57
C LYS A 125 -21.71 -12.22 36.53
N GLY A 126 -21.38 -11.92 35.26
CA GLY A 126 -22.37 -11.54 34.26
C GLY A 126 -22.88 -10.12 34.46
N ARG A 127 -23.16 -9.39 33.37
CA ARG A 127 -23.93 -8.13 33.50
C ARG A 127 -25.39 -8.47 33.70
N ASP A 128 -25.93 -8.16 34.88
CA ASP A 128 -27.37 -8.14 35.10
C ASP A 128 -27.97 -6.95 34.34
N PHE A 129 -29.08 -7.17 33.63
CA PHE A 129 -29.74 -6.11 32.84
C PHE A 129 -30.16 -4.92 33.71
N SER A 130 -30.42 -5.16 35.01
CA SER A 130 -30.71 -4.16 36.03
C SER A 130 -29.57 -3.15 36.23
N GLU A 131 -28.32 -3.61 36.25
CA GLU A 131 -27.15 -2.75 36.48
C GLU A 131 -26.81 -1.88 35.27
N MET A 132 -27.11 -2.36 34.06
CA MET A 132 -26.86 -1.61 32.83
C MET A 132 -27.78 -0.40 32.68
N LEU A 133 -29.02 -0.50 33.17
CA LEU A 133 -30.00 0.60 33.18
C LEU A 133 -29.60 1.70 34.18
N VAL A 134 -28.92 1.37 35.27
CA VAL A 134 -28.45 2.34 36.27
C VAL A 134 -27.30 3.20 35.74
N LEU A 135 -26.47 2.68 34.84
CA LEU A 135 -25.36 3.42 34.23
C LEU A 135 -25.76 4.33 33.06
N MET A 136 -27.02 4.24 32.60
CA MET A 136 -27.55 5.01 31.47
C MET A 136 -28.51 6.15 31.90
N ASN A 137 -28.69 6.35 33.21
CA ASN A 137 -29.44 7.47 33.82
C ASN A 137 -28.50 8.40 34.58
#